data_AF-A0A9D8WPY3-F1
#
_entry.id   AF-A0A9D8WPY3-F1
#
_cell.length_a   1.000
_cell.length_b   1.000
_cell.length_c   1.000
_cell.angle_alpha   90.00
_cell.angle_beta   90.00
_cell.angle_gamma   90.00
#
_symmetry.space_group_name_H-M   'P 1'
#
loop_
_entity.id
_entity.type
_entity.pdbx_description
1 polymer ?
#
loop_
_entity_poly.entity_id
_entity_poly.type
_entity_poly.pdbx_seq_one_letter_code
_entity_poly.pdbx_strand_id
1 'polypeptide(L)'
;MKIGFDNEKYLRIQSEHIKKRIAQFGDKLYMEFGGKLYDDYHASRVLPGFHPDSKLRMLMQLRDDAEIVIVISAEDIERNKVRGDLGITYDKDVLRLKEVFTERGFYVSSVVITHYNGQSSAVSFRERLERIGGVKVYYHYLIEGYPTNVELIDSDEGFGKNDFVETTRPLVVVTAPGPGSGKMAVCLSQLYNEKRRGVKAGYAKFETFPIWNIPLKHPINVAYEAATADLNDVNMIDHFHLEAYGKTTVNYNRDIEIFPVLNAIFEGIFGESPYKSPTDMGVNMIGSCISDDEVCCEASKQEIIRRYYTALSNMTDGRNNDQEVNKLVLLMKQMKLTTAYRTCTVAAYERKLRSGTPCAAIELADGTLITAETTQLLGPSAA
;
A
#
# COMPACT_ATOMS: atom_id res chain seq x y z
N MET A 1 -9.05 7.90 23.90
CA MET A 1 -9.47 7.08 22.74
C MET A 1 -9.26 5.61 23.11
N LYS A 2 -10.24 4.74 22.87
CA LYS A 2 -10.07 3.29 23.12
C LYS A 2 -9.07 2.71 22.11
N ILE A 3 -8.25 1.77 22.55
CA ILE A 3 -7.26 1.05 21.73
C ILE A 3 -7.88 -0.30 21.35
N GLY A 4 -7.83 -0.65 20.06
CA GLY A 4 -8.27 -1.95 19.54
C GLY A 4 -7.20 -2.71 18.76
N PHE A 5 -5.98 -2.17 18.70
CA PHE A 5 -4.85 -2.78 18.02
C PHE A 5 -3.61 -2.82 18.93
N ASP A 6 -2.99 -3.98 19.05
CA ASP A 6 -1.75 -4.19 19.79
C ASP A 6 -0.54 -3.97 18.88
N ASN A 7 0.00 -2.75 18.92
CA ASN A 7 1.13 -2.38 18.08
C ASN A 7 2.43 -3.12 18.44
N GLU A 8 2.71 -3.33 19.73
CA GLU A 8 3.95 -4.01 20.14
C GLU A 8 3.93 -5.49 19.72
N LYS A 9 2.77 -6.15 19.85
CA LYS A 9 2.57 -7.49 19.29
C LYS A 9 2.78 -7.49 17.78
N TYR A 10 2.24 -6.50 17.06
CA TYR A 10 2.44 -6.37 15.61
C TYR A 10 3.90 -6.26 15.23
N LEU A 11 4.66 -5.35 15.84
CA LEU A 11 6.07 -5.17 15.52
C LEU A 11 6.85 -6.49 15.66
N ARG A 12 6.63 -7.21 16.76
CA ARG A 12 7.28 -8.49 17.04
C ARG A 12 6.87 -9.60 16.07
N ILE A 13 5.57 -9.90 15.94
CA ILE A 13 5.16 -11.07 15.17
C ILE A 13 5.35 -10.87 13.67
N GLN A 14 5.23 -9.62 13.18
CA GLN A 14 5.39 -9.30 11.78
C GLN A 14 6.86 -9.44 11.35
N SER A 15 7.80 -8.95 12.17
CA SER A 15 9.23 -9.08 11.90
C SER A 15 9.68 -10.55 11.99
N GLU A 16 9.21 -11.30 12.99
CA GLU A 16 9.43 -12.74 13.10
C GLU A 16 8.89 -13.51 11.88
N HIS A 17 7.71 -13.15 11.39
CA HIS A 17 7.12 -13.80 10.21
C HIS A 17 7.94 -13.53 8.94
N ILE A 18 8.44 -12.30 8.76
CA ILE A 18 9.33 -11.98 7.63
C ILE A 18 10.66 -12.75 7.75
N LYS A 19 11.25 -12.86 8.93
CA LYS A 19 12.46 -13.69 9.15
C LYS A 19 12.24 -15.15 8.78
N LYS A 20 11.09 -15.72 9.16
CA LYS A 20 10.71 -17.09 8.76
C LYS A 20 10.58 -17.21 7.24
N ARG A 21 9.98 -16.23 6.57
CA ARG A 21 9.87 -16.20 5.11
C ARG A 21 11.24 -16.13 4.44
N ILE A 22 12.18 -15.33 4.96
CA ILE A 22 13.57 -15.28 4.46
C ILE A 22 14.22 -16.66 4.55
N ALA A 23 14.13 -17.31 5.72
CA ALA A 23 14.74 -18.62 5.95
C ALA A 23 14.16 -19.73 5.04
N GLN A 24 12.87 -19.66 4.69
CA GLN A 24 12.24 -20.60 3.74
C GLN A 24 12.93 -20.62 2.36
N PHE A 25 13.51 -19.49 1.95
CA PHE A 25 14.16 -19.33 0.65
C PHE A 25 15.70 -19.40 0.70
N GLY A 26 16.29 -19.86 1.81
CA GLY A 26 17.74 -20.01 1.90
C GLY A 26 18.48 -18.68 2.04
N ASP A 27 17.92 -17.76 2.83
CA ASP A 27 18.51 -16.48 3.25
C ASP A 27 18.59 -15.38 2.19
N LYS A 28 17.69 -15.41 1.19
CA LYS A 28 17.47 -14.27 0.29
C LYS A 28 15.99 -14.09 -0.04
N LEU A 29 15.44 -12.91 0.23
CA LEU A 29 14.04 -12.56 -0.04
C LEU A 29 13.95 -11.16 -0.67
N TYR A 30 13.37 -11.09 -1.86
CA TYR A 30 12.93 -9.86 -2.50
C TYR A 30 11.47 -9.61 -2.10
N MET A 31 11.26 -8.58 -1.28
CA MET A 31 9.93 -8.26 -0.75
C MET A 31 9.38 -7.00 -1.43
N GLU A 32 8.32 -7.17 -2.23
CA GLU A 32 7.56 -6.03 -2.74
C GLU A 32 6.84 -5.35 -1.57
N PHE A 33 7.15 -4.07 -1.35
CA PHE A 33 6.49 -3.28 -0.34
C PHE A 33 5.38 -2.41 -0.96
N GLY A 34 4.13 -2.75 -0.69
CA GLY A 34 2.96 -2.02 -1.15
C GLY A 34 2.51 -0.92 -0.19
N GLY A 35 2.03 0.19 -0.75
CA GLY A 35 1.40 1.28 -0.01
C GLY A 35 2.36 2.20 0.75
N LYS A 36 1.80 2.99 1.67
CA LYS A 36 2.52 3.99 2.46
C LYS A 36 3.35 3.33 3.56
N LEU A 37 4.58 3.83 3.77
CA LEU A 37 5.56 3.31 4.73
C LEU A 37 5.59 4.07 6.06
N TYR A 38 5.46 5.40 6.04
CA TYR A 38 5.67 6.25 7.23
C TYR A 38 4.45 7.12 7.60
N ASP A 39 3.48 7.28 6.69
CA ASP A 39 2.32 8.17 6.82
C ASP A 39 1.00 7.43 6.59
N ASP A 40 0.88 6.20 7.11
CA ASP A 40 -0.36 5.42 6.97
C ASP A 40 -1.43 5.86 7.98
N TYR A 41 -1.91 7.09 7.79
CA TYR A 41 -2.96 7.66 8.61
C TYR A 41 -4.30 6.94 8.45
N HIS A 42 -4.53 6.28 7.32
CA HIS A 42 -5.73 5.46 7.14
C HIS A 42 -5.70 4.28 8.12
N ALA A 43 -4.61 3.50 8.13
CA ALA A 43 -4.45 2.41 9.09
C ALA A 43 -4.60 2.90 10.54
N SER A 44 -4.01 4.04 10.90
CA SER A 44 -4.12 4.58 12.27
C SER A 44 -5.55 4.93 12.71
N ARG A 45 -6.41 5.34 11.77
CA ARG A 45 -7.82 5.66 12.05
C ARG A 45 -8.71 4.43 12.04
N VAL A 46 -8.35 3.40 11.29
CA VAL A 46 -9.11 2.14 11.13
C VAL A 46 -8.75 1.13 12.22
N LEU A 47 -7.50 1.15 12.70
CA LEU A 47 -6.95 0.26 13.72
C LEU A 47 -6.43 1.11 14.90
N PRO A 48 -7.30 1.56 15.84
CA PRO A 48 -6.87 2.41 16.96
C PRO A 48 -5.77 1.74 17.80
N GLY A 49 -4.57 2.29 17.76
CA GLY A 49 -3.36 1.68 18.34
C GLY A 49 -2.26 1.47 17.31
N PHE A 50 -2.59 1.36 16.02
CA PHE A 50 -1.63 1.40 14.93
C PHE A 50 -1.14 2.84 14.72
N HIS A 51 0.17 3.06 14.80
CA HIS A 51 0.78 4.36 14.51
C HIS A 51 1.04 4.53 13.00
N PRO A 52 1.00 5.76 12.45
CA PRO A 52 1.29 6.00 11.02
C PRO A 52 2.62 5.44 10.52
N ASP A 53 3.62 5.33 11.41
CA ASP A 53 4.97 4.83 11.16
C ASP A 53 5.19 3.36 11.59
N SER A 54 4.14 2.62 11.98
CA SER A 54 4.29 1.27 12.55
C SER A 54 4.98 0.28 11.61
N LYS A 55 4.75 0.39 10.29
CA LYS A 55 5.41 -0.45 9.29
C LYS A 55 6.91 -0.20 9.26
N LEU A 56 7.30 1.06 9.37
CA LEU A 56 8.70 1.47 9.39
C LEU A 56 9.37 1.03 10.68
N ARG A 57 8.72 1.21 11.83
CA ARG A 57 9.17 0.67 13.13
C ARG A 57 9.34 -0.85 13.09
N MET A 58 8.42 -1.56 12.43
CA MET A 58 8.51 -3.00 12.23
C MET A 58 9.73 -3.35 11.37
N LEU A 59 9.91 -2.66 10.25
CA LEU A 59 11.05 -2.88 9.37
C LEU A 59 12.38 -2.53 10.05
N MET A 60 12.39 -1.58 10.99
CA MET A 60 13.58 -1.24 11.78
C MET A 60 14.06 -2.41 12.64
N GLN A 61 13.19 -3.35 13.03
CA GLN A 61 13.59 -4.58 13.71
C GLN A 61 14.39 -5.55 12.80
N LEU A 62 14.36 -5.31 11.49
CA LEU A 62 15.06 -6.06 10.45
C LEU A 62 16.17 -5.23 9.79
N ARG A 63 16.46 -4.03 10.31
CA ARG A 63 17.31 -3.03 9.64
C ARG A 63 18.68 -3.56 9.25
N ASP A 64 19.32 -4.34 10.11
CA ASP A 64 20.69 -4.83 9.87
C ASP A 64 20.69 -5.95 8.80
N ASP A 65 19.57 -6.64 8.64
CA ASP A 65 19.32 -7.69 7.65
C ASP A 65 18.66 -7.16 6.35
N ALA A 66 18.25 -5.89 6.32
CA ALA A 66 17.44 -5.31 5.25
C ALA A 66 18.20 -4.28 4.41
N GLU A 67 18.14 -4.40 3.09
CA GLU A 67 18.64 -3.45 2.11
C GLU A 67 17.46 -2.89 1.31
N ILE A 68 17.48 -1.58 1.03
CA ILE A 68 16.38 -0.89 0.33
C ILE A 68 16.75 -0.65 -1.13
N VAL A 69 15.85 -1.07 -2.02
CA VAL A 69 15.87 -0.77 -3.46
C VAL A 69 14.67 0.11 -3.79
N ILE A 70 14.93 1.29 -4.33
CA ILE A 70 13.87 2.24 -4.73
C ILE A 70 13.65 2.12 -6.24
N VAL A 71 12.40 1.96 -6.65
CA VAL A 71 12.03 1.76 -8.05
C VAL A 71 11.26 2.97 -8.57
N ILE A 72 11.56 3.40 -9.79
CA ILE A 72 10.86 4.49 -10.47
C ILE A 72 10.71 4.17 -11.97
N SER A 73 9.56 4.51 -12.56
CA SER A 73 9.32 4.33 -13.99
C SER A 73 9.94 5.46 -14.81
N ALA A 74 10.66 5.11 -15.88
CA ALA A 74 11.17 6.08 -16.86
C ALA A 74 10.04 6.91 -17.49
N GLU A 75 8.88 6.30 -17.74
CA GLU A 75 7.70 6.98 -18.25
C GLU A 75 7.13 8.01 -17.25
N ASP A 76 7.15 7.67 -15.96
CA ASP A 76 6.66 8.57 -14.90
C ASP A 76 7.62 9.77 -14.71
N ILE A 77 8.93 9.57 -14.92
CA ILE A 77 9.92 10.65 -14.96
C ILE A 77 9.63 11.57 -16.15
N GLU A 78 9.46 11.01 -17.35
CA GLU A 78 9.19 11.78 -18.57
C GLU A 78 7.90 12.61 -18.48
N ARG A 79 6.86 12.04 -17.88
CA ARG A 79 5.58 12.73 -17.66
C ARG A 79 5.59 13.70 -16.49
N ASN A 80 6.71 13.84 -15.76
CA ASN A 80 6.80 14.61 -14.52
C ASN A 80 5.67 14.27 -13.55
N LYS A 81 5.38 12.97 -13.39
CA LYS A 81 4.23 12.53 -12.60
C LYS A 81 4.36 13.03 -11.17
N VAL A 82 3.29 13.67 -10.69
CA VAL A 82 3.21 14.25 -9.36
C VAL A 82 2.55 13.28 -8.40
N ARG A 83 3.14 13.13 -7.21
CA ARG A 83 2.57 12.38 -6.10
C ARG A 83 1.51 13.25 -5.42
N GLY A 84 0.24 12.84 -5.51
CA GLY A 84 -0.91 13.68 -5.15
C GLY A 84 -0.96 14.11 -3.68
N ASP A 85 -0.41 13.32 -2.75
CA ASP A 85 -0.38 13.62 -1.32
C ASP A 85 0.73 14.61 -0.92
N LEU A 86 1.85 14.63 -1.65
CA LEU A 86 3.00 15.48 -1.34
C LEU A 86 3.19 16.67 -2.29
N GLY A 87 2.52 16.66 -3.45
CA GLY A 87 2.66 17.71 -4.47
C GLY A 87 4.04 17.79 -5.13
N ILE A 88 4.87 16.76 -4.99
CA ILE A 88 6.20 16.66 -5.60
C ILE A 88 6.22 15.61 -6.71
N THR A 89 7.11 15.79 -7.68
CA THR A 89 7.33 14.82 -8.76
C THR A 89 7.97 13.53 -8.24
N TYR A 90 7.75 12.41 -8.93
CA TYR A 90 8.23 11.09 -8.50
C TYR A 90 9.76 11.03 -8.38
N ASP A 91 10.49 11.72 -9.27
CA ASP A 91 11.96 11.83 -9.22
C ASP A 91 12.45 12.52 -7.94
N LYS A 92 11.74 13.55 -7.47
CA LYS A 92 12.00 14.21 -6.18
C LYS A 92 11.64 13.30 -5.00
N ASP A 93 10.56 12.53 -5.11
CA ASP A 93 10.14 11.60 -4.07
C ASP A 93 11.15 10.45 -3.90
N VAL A 94 11.82 10.00 -4.96
CA VAL A 94 12.94 9.04 -4.86
C VAL A 94 14.06 9.57 -3.97
N LEU A 95 14.48 10.82 -4.16
CA LEU A 95 15.52 11.44 -3.34
C LEU A 95 15.07 11.55 -1.88
N ARG A 96 13.83 12.00 -1.67
CA ARG A 96 13.23 12.09 -0.33
C ARG A 96 13.14 10.72 0.35
N LEU A 97 12.74 9.67 -0.35
CA LEU A 97 12.69 8.31 0.18
C LEU A 97 14.09 7.82 0.56
N LYS A 98 15.10 8.06 -0.28
CA LYS A 98 16.50 7.75 0.02
C LYS A 98 16.95 8.41 1.33
N GLU A 99 16.68 9.70 1.49
CA GLU A 99 17.01 10.45 2.72
C GLU A 99 16.29 9.86 3.94
N VAL A 100 14.96 9.69 3.86
CA VAL A 100 14.10 9.14 4.93
C VAL A 100 14.58 7.77 5.43
N PHE A 101 15.00 6.88 4.53
CA PHE A 101 15.54 5.57 4.89
C PHE A 101 16.93 5.66 5.49
N THR A 102 17.81 6.48 4.90
CA THR A 102 19.19 6.65 5.38
C THR A 102 19.22 7.26 6.78
N GLU A 103 18.39 8.27 7.05
CA GLU A 103 18.25 8.90 8.38
C GLU A 103 17.80 7.91 9.46
N ARG A 104 17.11 6.84 9.07
CA ARG A 104 16.66 5.77 9.97
C ARG A 104 17.65 4.60 10.05
N GLY A 105 18.82 4.75 9.43
CA GLY A 105 19.91 3.78 9.45
C GLY A 105 19.74 2.60 8.49
N PHE A 106 18.81 2.68 7.54
CA PHE A 106 18.72 1.65 6.50
C PHE A 106 19.81 1.86 5.45
N TYR A 107 20.33 0.74 4.94
CA TYR A 107 21.19 0.76 3.76
C TYR A 107 20.31 0.86 2.50
N VAL A 108 20.28 2.05 1.89
CA VAL A 108 19.69 2.25 0.57
C VAL A 108 20.78 1.95 -0.46
N SER A 109 20.69 0.81 -1.13
CA SER A 109 21.77 0.37 -2.02
C SER A 109 21.64 0.91 -3.43
N SER A 110 20.40 0.99 -3.92
CA SER A 110 20.19 1.21 -5.34
C SER A 110 18.86 1.87 -5.68
N VAL A 111 18.87 2.51 -6.85
CA VAL A 111 17.67 2.96 -7.56
C VAL A 111 17.57 2.20 -8.87
N VAL A 112 16.39 1.63 -9.15
CA VAL A 112 16.10 0.96 -10.42
C VAL A 112 15.14 1.81 -11.24
N ILE A 113 15.55 2.19 -12.44
CA ILE A 113 14.71 2.90 -13.39
C ILE A 113 14.10 1.87 -14.35
N THR A 114 12.81 1.61 -14.21
CA THR A 114 12.07 0.60 -15.00
C THR A 114 11.43 1.21 -16.24
N HIS A 115 10.92 0.35 -17.14
CA HIS A 115 10.31 0.77 -18.42
C HIS A 115 11.27 1.61 -19.27
N TYR A 116 12.58 1.41 -19.07
CA TYR A 116 13.58 2.14 -19.82
C TYR A 116 13.59 1.66 -21.27
N ASN A 117 13.50 2.62 -22.18
CA ASN A 117 13.53 2.42 -23.63
C ASN A 117 14.28 3.56 -24.33
N GLY A 118 15.29 4.13 -23.66
CA GLY A 118 16.13 5.20 -24.21
C GLY A 118 15.66 6.63 -23.93
N GLN A 119 14.76 6.84 -22.95
CA GLN A 119 14.27 8.18 -22.61
C GLN A 119 15.40 9.07 -22.06
N SER A 120 15.63 10.23 -22.68
CA SER A 120 16.67 11.18 -22.27
C SER A 120 16.48 11.73 -20.84
N SER A 121 15.23 11.82 -20.38
CA SER A 121 14.87 12.21 -19.01
C SER A 121 15.37 11.19 -17.97
N ALA A 122 15.28 9.90 -18.28
CA ALA A 122 15.79 8.81 -17.45
C ALA A 122 17.33 8.79 -17.40
N VAL A 123 18.00 9.09 -18.52
CA VAL A 123 19.47 9.26 -18.57
C VAL A 123 19.91 10.42 -17.69
N SER A 124 19.29 11.58 -17.85
CA SER A 124 19.60 12.78 -17.05
C SER A 124 19.36 12.55 -15.55
N PHE A 125 18.32 11.80 -15.21
CA PHE A 125 18.02 11.46 -13.82
C PHE A 125 19.05 10.49 -13.22
N ARG A 126 19.49 9.48 -13.98
CA ARG A 126 20.58 8.58 -13.58
C ARG A 126 21.86 9.35 -13.29
N GLU A 127 22.29 10.22 -14.20
CA GLU A 127 23.50 11.04 -13.98
C GLU A 127 23.38 11.92 -12.73
N ARG A 128 22.18 12.45 -12.46
CA ARG A 128 21.93 13.24 -11.24
C ARG A 128 22.08 12.38 -9.99
N LEU A 129 21.53 11.17 -9.97
CA LEU A 129 21.67 10.23 -8.85
C LEU A 129 23.12 9.81 -8.64
N GLU A 130 23.85 9.51 -9.71
CA GLU A 130 25.28 9.17 -9.66
C GLU A 130 26.12 10.34 -9.13
N ARG A 131 25.80 11.59 -9.53
CA ARG A 131 26.45 12.81 -8.99
C ARG A 131 26.17 13.04 -7.50
N ILE A 132 24.96 12.78 -7.04
CA ILE A 132 24.62 12.86 -5.60
C ILE A 132 25.35 11.76 -4.82
N GLY A 133 25.50 10.59 -5.43
CA GLY A 133 26.19 9.45 -4.85
C GLY A 133 25.42 8.75 -3.73
N GLY A 134 26.03 7.67 -3.22
CA GLY A 134 25.49 6.85 -2.15
C GLY A 134 24.45 5.81 -2.57
N VAL A 135 24.17 5.66 -3.87
CA VAL A 135 23.37 4.58 -4.44
C VAL A 135 23.93 4.18 -5.82
N LYS A 136 23.80 2.91 -6.19
CA LYS A 136 23.98 2.46 -7.58
C LYS A 136 22.68 2.67 -8.36
N VAL A 137 22.76 2.91 -9.66
CA VAL A 137 21.58 3.11 -10.53
C VAL A 137 21.58 2.08 -11.64
N TYR A 138 20.44 1.42 -11.83
CA TYR A 138 20.26 0.31 -12.78
C TYR A 138 19.08 0.58 -13.71
N TYR A 139 19.14 0.06 -14.93
CA TYR A 139 18.05 0.08 -15.89
C TYR A 139 17.36 -1.27 -16.00
N HIS A 140 16.04 -1.26 -15.88
CA HIS A 140 15.17 -2.37 -16.26
C HIS A 140 14.36 -1.94 -17.48
N TYR A 141 14.42 -2.76 -18.51
CA TYR A 141 13.91 -2.44 -19.84
C TYR A 141 12.43 -2.79 -19.97
N LEU A 142 11.77 -2.17 -20.94
CA LEU A 142 10.42 -2.56 -21.32
C LEU A 142 10.45 -3.97 -21.94
N ILE A 143 9.67 -4.90 -21.39
CA ILE A 143 9.53 -6.26 -21.92
C ILE A 143 8.21 -6.32 -22.71
N GLU A 144 8.29 -6.63 -23.99
CA GLU A 144 7.12 -6.74 -24.86
C GLU A 144 6.19 -7.87 -24.39
N GLY A 145 4.88 -7.61 -24.39
CA GLY A 145 3.89 -8.61 -23.98
C GLY A 145 3.87 -8.93 -22.49
N TYR A 146 4.56 -8.16 -21.64
CA TYR A 146 4.43 -8.26 -20.19
C TYR A 146 3.01 -7.82 -19.75
N PRO A 147 2.33 -8.56 -18.85
CA PRO A 147 2.80 -9.73 -18.12
C PRO A 147 2.44 -11.09 -18.76
N THR A 148 1.76 -11.12 -19.91
CA THR A 148 1.12 -12.35 -20.42
C THR A 148 2.05 -13.31 -21.17
N ASN A 149 3.16 -12.83 -21.74
CA ASN A 149 4.10 -13.68 -22.50
C ASN A 149 5.16 -14.32 -21.57
N VAL A 150 4.75 -15.30 -20.77
CA VAL A 150 5.61 -15.92 -19.74
C VAL A 150 6.94 -16.46 -20.31
N GLU A 151 6.92 -17.08 -21.49
CA GLU A 151 8.12 -17.62 -22.13
C GLU A 151 9.15 -16.53 -22.46
N LEU A 152 8.70 -15.40 -23.01
CA LEU A 152 9.60 -14.28 -23.27
C LEU A 152 10.08 -13.63 -21.98
N ILE A 153 9.19 -13.49 -20.99
CA ILE A 153 9.49 -12.85 -19.71
C ILE A 153 10.59 -13.63 -18.97
N ASP A 154 10.44 -14.95 -18.84
CA ASP A 154 11.39 -15.86 -18.17
C ASP A 154 12.55 -16.30 -19.10
N SER A 155 13.10 -15.35 -19.88
CA SER A 155 14.19 -15.62 -20.84
C SER A 155 15.30 -14.58 -20.80
N ASP A 156 16.39 -14.89 -21.52
CA ASP A 156 17.51 -13.95 -21.71
C ASP A 156 17.07 -12.66 -22.41
N GLU A 157 16.05 -12.74 -23.27
CA GLU A 157 15.50 -11.60 -24.01
C GLU A 157 14.44 -10.81 -23.22
N GLY A 158 13.96 -11.35 -22.10
CA GLY A 158 13.09 -10.71 -21.13
C GLY A 158 13.86 -10.27 -19.89
N PHE A 159 13.70 -10.97 -18.77
CA PHE A 159 14.38 -10.64 -17.52
C PHE A 159 15.91 -10.69 -17.59
N GLY A 160 16.51 -11.42 -18.54
CA GLY A 160 17.95 -11.46 -18.73
C GLY A 160 18.55 -10.20 -19.37
N LYS A 161 17.73 -9.34 -20.01
CA LYS A 161 18.18 -8.03 -20.50
C LYS A 161 18.37 -7.00 -19.41
N ASN A 162 17.62 -7.14 -18.31
CA ASN A 162 17.65 -6.19 -17.22
C ASN A 162 18.99 -6.22 -16.50
N ASP A 163 19.44 -5.05 -16.06
CA ASP A 163 20.60 -4.95 -15.19
C ASP A 163 20.35 -5.74 -13.89
N PHE A 164 21.28 -6.63 -13.55
CA PHE A 164 21.25 -7.31 -12.25
C PHE A 164 21.64 -6.34 -11.14
N VAL A 165 20.72 -6.13 -10.19
CA VAL A 165 20.94 -5.30 -9.02
C VAL A 165 21.75 -6.10 -8.00
N GLU A 166 22.99 -5.70 -7.76
CA GLU A 166 23.85 -6.37 -6.79
C GLU A 166 23.41 -6.02 -5.36
N THR A 167 22.84 -7.00 -4.66
CA THR A 167 22.35 -6.81 -3.29
C THR A 167 23.07 -7.75 -2.33
N THR A 168 23.35 -7.27 -1.12
CA THR A 168 24.23 -7.99 -0.17
C THR A 168 23.50 -8.56 1.03
N ARG A 169 22.37 -7.95 1.41
CA ARG A 169 21.61 -8.35 2.59
C ARG A 169 20.56 -9.43 2.26
N PRO A 170 20.15 -10.24 3.25
CA PRO A 170 19.20 -11.33 3.04
C PRO A 170 17.79 -10.83 2.74
N LEU A 171 17.38 -9.66 3.27
CA LEU A 171 16.11 -9.02 2.92
C LEU A 171 16.35 -7.84 1.97
N VAL A 172 15.77 -7.90 0.78
CA VAL A 172 15.74 -6.78 -0.16
C VAL A 172 14.33 -6.22 -0.19
N VAL A 173 14.14 -5.04 0.38
CA VAL A 173 12.85 -4.33 0.36
C VAL A 173 12.77 -3.48 -0.90
N VAL A 174 11.83 -3.81 -1.77
CA VAL A 174 11.59 -3.11 -3.03
C VAL A 174 10.41 -2.16 -2.86
N THR A 175 10.67 -0.86 -2.94
CA THR A 175 9.68 0.21 -2.73
C THR A 175 9.66 1.22 -3.88
N ALA A 176 8.67 2.09 -3.95
CA ALA A 176 8.53 3.09 -5.01
C ALA A 176 7.75 4.34 -4.53
N PRO A 177 7.86 5.48 -5.24
CA PRO A 177 7.00 6.64 -5.01
C PRO A 177 5.49 6.36 -5.12
N GLY A 178 5.10 5.38 -5.94
CA GLY A 178 3.69 5.08 -6.18
C GLY A 178 3.41 3.76 -6.90
N PRO A 179 2.15 3.49 -7.23
CA PRO A 179 1.75 2.32 -8.02
C PRO A 179 2.22 2.45 -9.47
N GLY A 180 2.39 1.31 -10.14
CA GLY A 180 2.79 1.25 -11.55
C GLY A 180 4.29 1.48 -11.82
N SER A 181 5.11 1.67 -10.79
CA SER A 181 6.56 1.85 -10.97
C SER A 181 7.35 0.56 -11.23
N GLY A 182 6.72 -0.61 -11.36
CA GLY A 182 7.42 -1.85 -11.71
C GLY A 182 8.06 -2.63 -10.55
N LYS A 183 7.66 -2.41 -9.29
CA LYS A 183 8.22 -3.11 -8.10
C LYS A 183 8.24 -4.63 -8.23
N MET A 184 7.10 -5.22 -8.59
CA MET A 184 6.96 -6.66 -8.80
C MET A 184 7.89 -7.16 -9.92
N ALA A 185 7.93 -6.48 -11.06
CA ALA A 185 8.81 -6.84 -12.18
C ALA A 185 10.29 -6.83 -11.79
N VAL A 186 10.73 -5.85 -10.99
CA VAL A 186 12.10 -5.81 -10.44
C VAL A 186 12.36 -7.03 -9.55
N CYS A 187 11.43 -7.38 -8.65
CA CYS A 187 11.60 -8.54 -7.79
C CYS A 187 11.74 -9.85 -8.60
N LEU A 188 10.86 -10.06 -9.58
CA LEU A 188 10.87 -11.25 -10.43
C LEU A 188 12.12 -11.32 -11.32
N SER A 189 12.54 -10.18 -11.88
CA SER A 189 13.78 -10.08 -12.65
C SER A 189 15.02 -10.41 -11.80
N GLN A 190 15.03 -9.98 -10.54
CA GLN A 190 16.08 -10.37 -9.60
C GLN A 190 16.05 -11.88 -9.32
N LEU A 191 14.89 -12.47 -9.07
CA LEU A 191 14.80 -13.92 -8.86
C LEU A 191 15.34 -14.73 -10.03
N TYR A 192 14.98 -14.36 -11.25
CA TYR A 192 15.50 -14.96 -12.47
C TYR A 192 17.04 -14.90 -12.51
N ASN A 193 17.61 -13.73 -12.21
CA ASN A 193 19.04 -13.50 -12.26
C ASN A 193 19.84 -14.14 -11.11
N GLU A 194 19.24 -14.28 -9.92
CA GLU A 194 19.79 -15.03 -8.79
C GLU A 194 19.88 -16.51 -9.12
N LYS A 195 18.80 -17.08 -9.70
CA LYS A 195 18.77 -18.47 -10.19
C LYS A 195 19.89 -18.73 -11.19
N ARG A 196 20.08 -17.84 -12.18
CA ARG A 196 21.18 -17.93 -13.16
C ARG A 196 22.56 -17.93 -12.52
N ARG A 197 22.70 -17.35 -11.33
CA ARG A 197 23.94 -17.29 -10.53
C ARG A 197 24.05 -18.41 -9.50
N GLY A 198 23.08 -19.34 -9.46
CA GLY A 198 23.06 -20.44 -8.51
C GLY A 198 22.66 -20.03 -7.09
N VAL A 199 22.11 -18.83 -6.91
CA VAL A 199 21.64 -18.33 -5.62
C VAL A 199 20.14 -18.61 -5.48
N LYS A 200 19.74 -19.26 -4.39
CA LYS A 200 18.33 -19.44 -4.05
C LYS A 200 17.80 -18.13 -3.46
N ALA A 201 16.71 -17.61 -4.01
CA ALA A 201 16.04 -16.42 -3.52
C ALA A 201 14.52 -16.57 -3.61
N GLY A 202 13.79 -15.85 -2.75
CA GLY A 202 12.33 -15.86 -2.71
C GLY A 202 11.71 -14.52 -3.05
N TYR A 203 10.44 -14.53 -3.41
CA TYR A 203 9.61 -13.34 -3.55
C TYR A 203 8.54 -13.32 -2.49
N ALA A 204 8.22 -12.17 -1.89
CA ALA A 204 7.04 -12.02 -1.06
C ALA A 204 6.41 -10.65 -1.26
N LYS A 205 5.12 -10.53 -0.94
CA LYS A 205 4.40 -9.26 -1.00
C LYS A 205 3.98 -8.79 0.39
N PHE A 206 4.31 -7.55 0.71
CA PHE A 206 3.88 -6.89 1.94
C PHE A 206 2.80 -5.86 1.60
N GLU A 207 1.56 -6.14 1.99
CA GLU A 207 0.44 -5.21 1.93
C GLU A 207 -0.37 -5.25 3.21
N THR A 208 -0.84 -4.09 3.66
CA THR A 208 -1.57 -3.95 4.93
C THR A 208 -3.04 -4.29 4.79
N PHE A 209 -3.63 -3.89 3.67
CA PHE A 209 -5.04 -4.10 3.36
C PHE A 209 -5.18 -4.65 1.93
N PRO A 210 -6.22 -5.48 1.67
CA PRO A 210 -7.15 -6.01 2.65
C PRO A 210 -6.49 -6.96 3.65
N ILE A 211 -7.09 -7.13 4.82
CA ILE A 211 -6.62 -8.09 5.83
C ILE A 211 -7.16 -9.47 5.45
N TRP A 212 -6.26 -10.38 5.11
CA TRP A 212 -6.59 -11.66 4.50
C TRP A 212 -7.35 -12.63 5.42
N ASN A 213 -7.10 -12.56 6.74
CA ASN A 213 -7.63 -13.49 7.74
C ASN A 213 -8.86 -12.96 8.49
N ILE A 214 -9.51 -11.91 7.99
CA ILE A 214 -10.82 -11.45 8.49
C ILE A 214 -11.84 -11.45 7.35
N PRO A 215 -13.16 -11.49 7.64
CA PRO A 215 -14.17 -11.59 6.60
C PRO A 215 -14.13 -10.47 5.56
N LEU A 216 -14.55 -10.78 4.33
CA LEU A 216 -14.64 -9.80 3.23
C LEU A 216 -15.48 -8.56 3.63
N LYS A 217 -16.62 -8.81 4.29
CA LYS A 217 -17.55 -7.77 4.73
C LYS A 217 -17.21 -7.18 6.11
N HIS A 218 -16.03 -7.49 6.65
CA HIS A 218 -15.59 -6.90 7.90
C HIS A 218 -15.44 -5.38 7.75
N PRO A 219 -15.90 -4.53 8.70
CA PRO A 219 -15.81 -3.08 8.57
C PRO A 219 -14.42 -2.56 8.20
N ILE A 220 -13.36 -3.20 8.70
CA ILE A 220 -11.97 -2.86 8.36
C ILE A 220 -11.69 -3.02 6.86
N ASN A 221 -12.06 -4.16 6.27
CA ASN A 221 -11.86 -4.40 4.83
C ASN A 221 -12.76 -3.48 3.98
N VAL A 222 -13.98 -3.20 4.44
CA VAL A 222 -14.88 -2.26 3.76
C VAL A 222 -14.37 -0.82 3.85
N ALA A 223 -13.74 -0.43 4.96
CA ALA A 223 -13.11 0.87 5.11
C ALA A 223 -11.92 1.05 4.17
N TYR A 224 -11.16 -0.01 3.90
CA TYR A 224 -10.14 0.00 2.85
C TYR A 224 -10.74 0.20 1.46
N GLU A 225 -11.80 -0.55 1.12
CA GLU A 225 -12.49 -0.38 -0.17
C GLU A 225 -13.09 1.03 -0.34
N ALA A 226 -13.56 1.63 0.75
CA ALA A 226 -13.99 3.02 0.77
C ALA A 226 -12.83 4.01 0.59
N ALA A 227 -11.62 3.69 1.08
CA ALA A 227 -10.44 4.52 0.91
C ALA A 227 -9.82 4.41 -0.49
N THR A 228 -10.16 3.36 -1.24
CA THR A 228 -9.75 3.10 -2.62
C THR A 228 -10.95 3.13 -3.57
N ALA A 229 -11.98 3.91 -3.24
CA ALA A 229 -13.20 3.97 -4.04
C ALA A 229 -12.98 4.59 -5.43
N ASP A 230 -11.93 5.43 -5.55
CA ASP A 230 -11.41 6.00 -6.79
C ASP A 230 -10.54 5.02 -7.59
N LEU A 231 -10.11 3.92 -6.97
CA LEU A 231 -9.33 2.87 -7.61
C LEU A 231 -10.25 1.71 -8.04
N ASN A 232 -9.80 0.99 -9.08
CA ASN A 232 -10.42 -0.25 -9.55
C ASN A 232 -10.10 -1.46 -8.66
N ASP A 233 -9.65 -1.22 -7.43
CA ASP A 233 -9.35 -2.26 -6.47
C ASP A 233 -10.64 -2.67 -5.75
N VAL A 234 -10.96 -3.96 -5.83
CA VAL A 234 -12.16 -4.56 -5.25
C VAL A 234 -11.74 -5.76 -4.43
N ASN A 235 -12.15 -5.77 -3.16
CA ASN A 235 -11.88 -6.90 -2.28
C ASN A 235 -12.70 -8.11 -2.73
N MET A 236 -12.08 -9.29 -2.70
CA MET A 236 -12.67 -10.54 -3.17
C MET A 236 -12.21 -11.71 -2.30
N ILE A 237 -12.92 -12.83 -2.38
CA ILE A 237 -12.43 -14.09 -1.82
C ILE A 237 -11.32 -14.63 -2.71
N ASP A 238 -10.20 -15.01 -2.09
CA ASP A 238 -9.13 -15.73 -2.75
C ASP A 238 -9.58 -17.17 -3.02
N HIS A 239 -10.07 -17.41 -4.24
CA HIS A 239 -10.58 -18.71 -4.65
C HIS A 239 -9.47 -19.77 -4.75
N PHE A 240 -8.23 -19.37 -5.06
CA PHE A 240 -7.08 -20.27 -5.07
C PHE A 240 -6.78 -20.81 -3.67
N HIS A 241 -6.81 -19.94 -2.65
CA HIS A 241 -6.60 -20.37 -1.27
C HIS A 241 -7.73 -21.28 -0.76
N LEU A 242 -8.97 -20.96 -1.14
CA LEU A 242 -10.13 -21.78 -0.81
C LEU A 242 -10.04 -23.17 -1.45
N GLU A 243 -9.66 -23.26 -2.72
CA GLU A 243 -9.48 -24.55 -3.41
C GLU A 243 -8.32 -25.37 -2.83
N ALA A 244 -7.18 -24.74 -2.56
CA ALA A 244 -5.99 -25.43 -2.08
C ALA A 244 -6.09 -25.90 -0.62
N TYR A 245 -6.81 -25.15 0.24
CA TYR A 245 -6.79 -25.37 1.69
C TYR A 245 -8.17 -25.49 2.35
N GLY A 246 -9.27 -25.29 1.61
CA GLY A 246 -10.62 -25.25 2.17
C GLY A 246 -10.86 -24.06 3.11
N LYS A 247 -10.04 -23.00 3.03
CA LYS A 247 -10.09 -21.84 3.92
C LYS A 247 -10.43 -20.59 3.14
N THR A 248 -11.46 -19.87 3.60
CA THR A 248 -11.84 -18.57 3.03
C THR A 248 -10.87 -17.49 3.51
N THR A 249 -10.20 -16.83 2.57
CA THR A 249 -9.36 -15.65 2.83
C THR A 249 -9.72 -14.51 1.88
N VAL A 250 -9.31 -13.30 2.22
CA VAL A 250 -9.62 -12.09 1.44
C VAL A 250 -8.37 -11.62 0.70
N ASN A 251 -8.53 -11.31 -0.57
CA ASN A 251 -7.54 -10.63 -1.39
C ASN A 251 -8.28 -9.58 -2.24
N TYR A 252 -7.68 -9.09 -3.33
CA TYR A 252 -8.32 -8.16 -4.25
C TYR A 252 -8.12 -8.59 -5.70
N ASN A 253 -8.99 -8.09 -6.57
CA ASN A 253 -9.10 -8.48 -7.97
C ASN A 253 -7.74 -8.50 -8.71
N ARG A 254 -6.93 -7.45 -8.61
CA ARG A 254 -5.66 -7.37 -9.37
C ARG A 254 -4.69 -8.50 -9.03
N ASP A 255 -4.54 -8.82 -7.75
CA ASP A 255 -3.63 -9.88 -7.30
C ASP A 255 -4.18 -11.27 -7.62
N ILE A 256 -5.50 -11.44 -7.54
CA ILE A 256 -6.16 -12.68 -7.95
C ILE A 256 -6.03 -12.91 -9.47
N GLU A 257 -6.29 -11.89 -10.27
CA GLU A 257 -6.25 -11.95 -11.74
C GLU A 257 -4.83 -12.23 -12.27
N ILE A 258 -3.80 -11.67 -11.63
CA ILE A 258 -2.41 -11.86 -12.06
C ILE A 258 -1.78 -13.14 -11.53
N PHE A 259 -2.37 -13.79 -10.52
CA PHE A 259 -1.78 -14.95 -9.86
C PHE A 259 -1.43 -16.11 -10.79
N PRO A 260 -2.27 -16.52 -11.77
CA PRO A 260 -1.90 -17.61 -12.69
C PRO A 260 -0.62 -17.33 -13.46
N VAL A 261 -0.42 -16.07 -13.86
CA VAL A 261 0.80 -15.64 -14.56
C VAL A 261 2.00 -15.70 -13.62
N LEU A 262 1.86 -15.19 -12.38
CA LEU A 262 2.91 -15.27 -11.37
C LEU A 262 3.28 -16.71 -11.04
N ASN A 263 2.28 -17.59 -10.92
CA ASN A 263 2.47 -19.01 -10.66
C ASN A 263 3.31 -19.67 -11.75
N ALA A 264 3.00 -19.40 -13.03
CA ALA A 264 3.78 -19.91 -14.16
C ALA A 264 5.23 -19.37 -14.17
N ILE A 265 5.43 -18.09 -13.83
CA ILE A 265 6.77 -17.51 -13.67
C ILE A 265 7.52 -18.18 -12.52
N PHE A 266 6.87 -18.44 -11.39
CA PHE A 266 7.49 -19.13 -10.26
C PHE A 266 7.85 -20.59 -10.59
N GLU A 267 7.01 -21.30 -11.34
CA GLU A 267 7.33 -22.64 -11.84
C GLU A 267 8.53 -22.60 -12.80
N GLY A 268 8.61 -21.62 -13.69
CA GLY A 268 9.77 -21.41 -14.55
C GLY A 268 11.06 -21.15 -13.76
N ILE A 269 11.01 -20.27 -12.76
CA ILE A 269 12.17 -19.90 -11.93
C ILE A 269 12.56 -21.04 -10.97
N PHE A 270 11.63 -21.61 -10.22
CA PHE A 270 11.93 -22.53 -9.13
C PHE A 270 11.76 -24.01 -9.48
N GLY A 271 11.16 -24.34 -10.62
CA GLY A 271 10.75 -25.70 -11.01
C GLY A 271 9.39 -26.10 -10.42
N GLU A 272 9.00 -25.52 -9.29
CA GLU A 272 7.67 -25.62 -8.70
C GLU A 272 7.28 -24.27 -8.09
N SER A 273 5.99 -23.93 -8.11
CA SER A 273 5.55 -22.70 -7.43
C SER A 273 5.57 -22.87 -5.91
N PRO A 274 6.20 -21.95 -5.16
CA PRO A 274 6.20 -21.99 -3.70
C PRO A 274 4.85 -21.55 -3.10
N TYR A 275 3.93 -21.05 -3.93
CA TYR A 275 2.66 -20.45 -3.51
C TYR A 275 1.50 -21.13 -4.21
N LYS A 276 0.45 -21.46 -3.44
CA LYS A 276 -0.80 -21.97 -4.00
C LYS A 276 -1.86 -20.89 -4.16
N SER A 277 -1.63 -19.70 -3.60
CA SER A 277 -2.52 -18.56 -3.74
C SER A 277 -1.81 -17.21 -3.50
N PRO A 278 -2.42 -16.07 -3.89
CA PRO A 278 -1.96 -14.73 -3.50
C PRO A 278 -1.87 -14.54 -1.98
N THR A 279 -2.75 -15.18 -1.21
CA THR A 279 -2.67 -15.17 0.26
C THR A 279 -1.34 -15.78 0.76
N ASP A 280 -0.87 -16.89 0.17
CA ASP A 280 0.42 -17.50 0.55
C ASP A 280 1.60 -16.58 0.20
N MET A 281 1.50 -15.86 -0.91
CA MET A 281 2.49 -14.90 -1.39
C MET A 281 2.64 -13.69 -0.45
N GLY A 282 1.56 -13.34 0.26
CA GLY A 282 1.54 -12.32 1.29
C GLY A 282 2.31 -12.69 2.55
N VAL A 283 2.81 -11.68 3.28
CA VAL A 283 3.49 -11.88 4.58
C VAL A 283 2.83 -11.13 5.75
N ASN A 284 1.66 -10.52 5.54
CA ASN A 284 1.04 -9.65 6.52
C ASN A 284 0.38 -10.41 7.69
N MET A 285 0.67 -9.99 8.92
CA MET A 285 0.17 -10.56 10.18
C MET A 285 -0.78 -9.63 10.93
N ILE A 286 -1.13 -8.48 10.35
CA ILE A 286 -1.84 -7.40 11.04
C ILE A 286 -3.17 -7.83 11.67
N GLY A 287 -3.95 -8.70 11.01
CA GLY A 287 -5.23 -9.16 11.54
C GLY A 287 -5.11 -9.94 12.86
N SER A 288 -3.97 -10.60 13.08
CA SER A 288 -3.68 -11.32 14.34
C SER A 288 -3.35 -10.38 15.51
N CYS A 289 -3.22 -9.08 15.26
CA CYS A 289 -2.85 -8.05 16.23
C CYS A 289 -4.02 -7.16 16.64
N ILE A 290 -5.22 -7.43 16.12
CA ILE A 290 -6.46 -6.81 16.60
C ILE A 290 -6.69 -7.32 18.03
N SER A 291 -6.70 -6.40 19.00
CA SER A 291 -6.89 -6.69 20.42
C SER A 291 -8.33 -6.47 20.88
N ASP A 292 -9.06 -5.58 20.19
CA ASP A 292 -10.49 -5.32 20.40
C ASP A 292 -11.15 -5.07 19.02
N ASP A 293 -11.92 -6.06 18.58
CA ASP A 293 -12.58 -6.05 17.27
C ASP A 293 -13.70 -5.01 17.19
N GLU A 294 -14.45 -4.79 18.27
CA GLU A 294 -15.55 -3.83 18.31
C GLU A 294 -15.04 -2.40 18.15
N VAL A 295 -13.92 -2.07 18.81
CA VAL A 295 -13.25 -0.77 18.69
C VAL A 295 -12.77 -0.53 17.25
N CYS A 296 -12.14 -1.53 16.61
CA CYS A 296 -11.71 -1.42 15.22
C CYS A 296 -12.90 -1.32 14.25
N CYS A 297 -13.97 -2.08 14.50
CA CYS A 297 -15.21 -2.03 13.73
C CYS A 297 -15.84 -0.64 13.79
N GLU A 298 -15.95 -0.04 14.97
CA GLU A 298 -16.49 1.31 15.15
C GLU A 298 -15.64 2.35 14.42
N ALA A 299 -14.32 2.30 14.62
CA ALA A 299 -13.39 3.23 14.00
C ALA A 299 -13.43 3.17 12.46
N SER A 300 -13.58 1.96 11.92
CA SER A 300 -13.72 1.69 10.49
C SER A 300 -15.03 2.24 9.91
N LYS A 301 -16.16 2.06 10.60
CA LYS A 301 -17.46 2.63 10.19
C LYS A 301 -17.40 4.15 10.13
N GLN A 302 -16.76 4.79 11.11
CA GLN A 302 -16.53 6.23 11.10
C GLN A 302 -15.63 6.65 9.93
N GLU A 303 -14.60 5.88 9.57
CA GLU A 303 -13.77 6.15 8.38
C GLU A 303 -14.56 6.08 7.08
N ILE A 304 -15.45 5.09 6.91
CA ILE A 304 -16.30 5.00 5.70
C ILE A 304 -17.14 6.28 5.53
N ILE A 305 -17.73 6.80 6.60
CA ILE A 305 -18.52 8.04 6.56
C ILE A 305 -17.63 9.25 6.25
N ARG A 306 -16.42 9.32 6.80
CA ARG A 306 -15.45 10.37 6.45
C ARG A 306 -15.10 10.35 4.97
N ARG A 307 -14.89 9.16 4.39
CA ARG A 307 -14.59 9.00 2.96
C ARG A 307 -15.76 9.47 2.10
N TYR A 308 -16.99 9.12 2.47
CA TYR A 308 -18.19 9.63 1.81
C TYR A 308 -18.25 11.17 1.79
N TYR A 309 -18.07 11.84 2.93
CA TYR A 309 -18.07 13.30 2.97
C TYR A 309 -16.89 13.93 2.22
N THR A 310 -15.73 13.28 2.21
CA THR A 310 -14.56 13.74 1.45
C THR A 310 -14.86 13.69 -0.06
N ALA A 311 -15.44 12.60 -0.55
CA ALA A 311 -15.84 12.47 -1.95
C ALA A 311 -16.92 13.48 -2.34
N LEU A 312 -17.90 13.75 -1.47
CA LEU A 312 -18.88 14.82 -1.70
C LEU A 312 -18.24 16.20 -1.76
N SER A 313 -17.28 16.51 -0.88
CA SER A 313 -16.56 17.80 -0.91
C SER A 313 -15.78 17.97 -2.23
N ASN A 314 -15.10 16.91 -2.66
CA ASN A 314 -14.40 16.88 -3.95
C ASN A 314 -15.36 17.14 -5.11
N MET A 315 -16.55 16.54 -5.08
CA MET A 315 -17.59 16.76 -6.09
C MET A 315 -18.06 18.21 -6.11
N THR A 316 -18.26 18.83 -4.94
CA THR A 316 -18.65 20.25 -4.84
C THR A 316 -17.54 21.20 -5.31
N ASP A 317 -16.27 20.79 -5.19
CA ASP A 317 -15.11 21.53 -5.70
C ASP A 317 -14.92 21.36 -7.22
N GLY A 318 -15.88 20.72 -7.91
CA GLY A 318 -15.89 20.55 -9.35
C GLY A 318 -15.10 19.34 -9.86
N ARG A 319 -14.70 18.41 -8.97
CA ARG A 319 -14.12 17.14 -9.42
C ARG A 319 -15.23 16.25 -9.98
N ASN A 320 -14.95 15.61 -11.11
CA ASN A 320 -15.85 14.63 -11.72
C ASN A 320 -15.64 13.25 -11.08
N ASN A 321 -16.23 13.02 -9.91
CA ASN A 321 -16.04 11.80 -9.11
C ASN A 321 -17.37 11.10 -8.75
N ASP A 322 -18.39 11.17 -9.61
CA ASP A 322 -19.69 10.51 -9.40
C ASP A 322 -19.56 9.01 -9.10
N GLN A 323 -18.62 8.33 -9.76
CA GLN A 323 -18.38 6.90 -9.56
C GLN A 323 -17.88 6.60 -8.13
N GLU A 324 -16.96 7.41 -7.61
CA GLU A 324 -16.44 7.31 -6.25
C GLU A 324 -17.57 7.48 -5.23
N VAL A 325 -18.39 8.52 -5.39
CA VAL A 325 -19.54 8.80 -4.50
C VAL A 325 -20.55 7.66 -4.53
N ASN A 326 -20.89 7.15 -5.72
CA ASN A 326 -21.85 6.05 -5.87
C ASN A 326 -21.35 4.76 -5.22
N LYS A 327 -20.04 4.43 -5.37
CA LYS A 327 -19.42 3.29 -4.69
C LYS A 327 -19.49 3.45 -3.17
N LEU A 328 -19.17 4.63 -2.64
CA LEU A 328 -19.25 4.91 -1.20
C LEU A 328 -20.68 4.79 -0.64
N VAL A 329 -21.69 5.27 -1.39
CA VAL A 329 -23.11 5.09 -1.01
C VAL A 329 -23.49 3.61 -0.95
N LEU A 330 -23.01 2.80 -1.90
CA LEU A 330 -23.26 1.36 -1.89
C LEU A 330 -22.62 0.67 -0.68
N LEU A 331 -21.35 0.99 -0.39
CA LEU A 331 -20.64 0.44 0.77
C LEU A 331 -21.33 0.82 2.08
N MET A 332 -21.77 2.07 2.23
CA MET A 332 -22.55 2.51 3.39
C MET A 332 -23.86 1.71 3.53
N LYS A 333 -24.61 1.51 2.44
CA LYS A 333 -25.85 0.71 2.45
C LYS A 333 -25.59 -0.74 2.86
N GLN A 334 -24.54 -1.36 2.33
CA GLN A 334 -24.15 -2.73 2.70
C GLN A 334 -23.82 -2.84 4.20
N MET A 335 -23.18 -1.82 4.76
CA MET A 335 -22.85 -1.74 6.19
C MET A 335 -24.00 -1.22 7.07
N LYS A 336 -25.18 -0.95 6.49
CA LYS A 336 -26.34 -0.34 7.18
C LYS A 336 -25.97 0.98 7.88
N LEU A 337 -25.07 1.74 7.27
CA LEU A 337 -24.63 3.05 7.75
C LEU A 337 -25.42 4.15 7.06
N THR A 338 -25.73 5.18 7.84
CA THR A 338 -26.21 6.46 7.34
C THR A 338 -25.28 7.55 7.85
N THR A 339 -25.39 8.75 7.30
CA THR A 339 -24.64 9.91 7.80
C THR A 339 -24.92 10.18 9.28
N ALA A 340 -26.12 9.84 9.76
CA ALA A 340 -26.53 10.02 11.16
C ALA A 340 -25.69 9.23 12.17
N TYR A 341 -24.97 8.19 11.73
CA TYR A 341 -24.04 7.44 12.56
C TYR A 341 -22.86 8.29 13.06
N ARG A 342 -22.55 9.39 12.36
CA ARG A 342 -21.60 10.40 12.80
C ARG A 342 -22.34 11.53 13.51
N THR A 343 -22.44 11.45 14.83
CA THR A 343 -23.23 12.32 15.72
C THR A 343 -23.06 13.82 15.43
N CYS A 344 -21.83 14.30 15.21
CA CYS A 344 -21.59 15.72 14.90
C CYS A 344 -22.26 16.19 13.60
N THR A 345 -22.46 15.32 12.61
CA THR A 345 -23.14 15.70 11.37
C THR A 345 -24.63 15.95 11.61
N VAL A 346 -25.26 15.18 12.50
CA VAL A 346 -26.64 15.37 12.92
C VAL A 346 -26.79 16.68 13.69
N ALA A 347 -25.92 16.89 14.69
CA ALA A 347 -25.97 18.09 15.53
C ALA A 347 -25.80 19.38 14.72
N ALA A 348 -24.87 19.40 13.75
CA ALA A 348 -24.69 20.53 12.84
C ALA A 348 -25.92 20.77 11.95
N TYR A 349 -26.54 19.69 11.46
CA TYR A 349 -27.74 19.78 10.62
C TYR A 349 -28.97 20.27 11.39
N GLU A 350 -29.20 19.76 12.61
CA GLU A 350 -30.27 20.21 13.49
C GLU A 350 -30.10 21.67 13.93
N ARG A 351 -28.86 22.12 14.15
CA ARG A 351 -28.59 23.54 14.40
C ARG A 351 -28.94 24.40 13.18
N LYS A 352 -28.52 23.98 11.98
CA LYS A 352 -28.86 24.65 10.71
C LYS A 352 -30.37 24.79 10.50
N LEU A 353 -31.15 23.75 10.82
CA LEU A 353 -32.61 23.81 10.70
C LEU A 353 -33.25 24.83 11.66
N ARG A 354 -32.69 24.99 12.86
CA ARG A 354 -33.19 25.95 13.85
C ARG A 354 -32.77 27.38 13.58
N SER A 355 -31.53 27.58 13.14
CA SER A 355 -30.95 28.93 12.95
C SER A 355 -31.24 29.52 11.57
N GLY A 356 -31.47 28.67 10.56
CA GLY A 356 -31.57 29.10 9.16
C GLY A 356 -30.22 29.53 8.56
N THR A 357 -29.10 29.36 9.26
CA THR A 357 -27.75 29.77 8.84
C THR A 357 -26.79 28.57 8.78
N PRO A 358 -25.66 28.69 8.06
CA PRO A 358 -24.61 27.66 8.12
C PRO A 358 -24.16 27.39 9.56
N CYS A 359 -23.92 26.12 9.89
CA CYS A 359 -23.59 25.68 11.24
C CYS A 359 -22.46 24.65 11.22
N ALA A 360 -21.80 24.50 12.36
CA ALA A 360 -20.76 23.49 12.59
C ALA A 360 -21.03 22.74 13.89
N ALA A 361 -20.42 21.57 14.03
CA ALA A 361 -20.39 20.84 15.28
C ALA A 361 -19.09 20.05 15.45
N ILE A 362 -18.67 19.88 16.70
CA ILE A 362 -17.52 19.07 17.09
C ILE A 362 -17.92 18.15 18.25
N GLU A 363 -17.37 16.94 18.23
CA GLU A 363 -17.48 15.96 19.31
C GLU A 363 -16.13 15.91 20.04
N LEU A 364 -16.14 16.20 21.34
CA LEU A 364 -14.95 16.17 22.19
C LEU A 364 -14.62 14.75 22.63
N ALA A 365 -13.42 14.55 23.19
CA ALA A 365 -12.94 13.24 23.61
C ALA A 365 -13.77 12.59 24.73
N ASP A 366 -14.52 13.39 25.49
CA ASP A 366 -15.46 12.96 26.53
C ASP A 366 -16.88 12.67 25.99
N GLY A 367 -17.09 12.84 24.67
CA GLY A 367 -18.38 12.67 24.00
C GLY A 367 -19.25 13.93 23.99
N THR A 368 -18.79 15.05 24.55
CA THR A 368 -19.54 16.30 24.54
C THR A 368 -19.67 16.84 23.11
N LEU A 369 -20.90 17.10 22.68
CA LEU A 369 -21.18 17.75 21.39
C LEU A 369 -21.32 19.26 21.56
N ILE A 370 -20.50 20.00 20.84
CA ILE A 370 -20.55 21.47 20.77
C ILE A 370 -21.02 21.84 19.37
N THR A 371 -22.01 22.74 19.28
CA THR A 371 -22.53 23.27 18.01
C THR A 371 -22.36 24.77 17.94
N ALA A 372 -22.13 25.29 16.76
CA ALA A 372 -22.03 26.72 16.49
C ALA A 372 -22.80 27.09 15.21
N GLU A 373 -23.17 28.36 15.09
CA GLU A 373 -23.87 28.92 13.94
C GLU A 373 -23.20 30.20 13.46
N THR A 374 -23.43 30.59 12.22
CA THR A 374 -22.93 31.87 11.70
C THR A 374 -23.52 33.04 12.49
N THR A 375 -22.66 33.92 13.00
CA THR A 375 -23.03 35.18 13.62
C THR A 375 -22.66 36.36 12.72
N GLN A 376 -22.91 37.59 13.16
CA GLN A 376 -22.45 38.79 12.44
C GLN A 376 -20.93 38.92 12.39
N LEU A 377 -20.23 38.41 13.40
CA LEU A 377 -18.77 38.57 13.54
C LEU A 377 -17.99 37.35 13.06
N LEU A 378 -18.52 36.15 13.31
CA LEU A 378 -17.81 34.88 13.13
C LEU A 378 -18.58 33.93 12.24
N GLY A 379 -17.85 33.26 11.34
CA GLY A 379 -18.33 32.06 10.66
C GLY A 379 -18.47 30.88 11.65
N PRO A 380 -19.21 29.82 11.27
CA PRO A 380 -19.64 28.79 12.20
C PRO A 380 -18.50 27.89 12.71
N SER A 381 -17.35 27.86 12.04
CA SER A 381 -16.17 27.13 12.51
C SER A 381 -15.32 27.92 13.52
N ALA A 382 -15.51 29.24 13.58
CA ALA A 382 -14.78 30.14 14.49
C ALA A 382 -15.61 30.54 15.71
N ALA A 383 -16.93 30.62 15.54
CA ALA A 383 -17.91 30.73 16.64
C ALA A 383 -17.92 29.45 17.47
#